data_AF-A0A7W0TPG2-F1
#
_entry.id   AF-A0A7W0TPG2-F1
#
_cell.length_a   1.000
_cell.length_b   1.000
_cell.length_c   1.000
_cell.angle_alpha   90.00
_cell.angle_beta   90.00
_cell.angle_gamma   90.00
#
_symmetry.space_group_name_H-M   'P 1'
#
loop_
_entity.id
_entity.type
_entity.pdbx_description
1 polymer ?
#
loop_
_entity_poly.entity_id
_entity_poly.type
_entity_poly.pdbx_seq_one_letter_code
_entity_poly.pdbx_strand_id
1 'polypeptide(L)'
;MSGTQVERPGVSRERALAGVRMERPGVSPSATLAGVRLDRLVRGAAFTAANASGRLAPFSAAASPLTHVAELASRPARLGEWPTWLPESMHERFTGLGILSPWLHQTAAAELARSGRHIVVSTGTASGKSLAYQLPALAALERDLRGRV
;
A
#
# COMPACT_ATOMS: atom_id res chain seq x y z
N MET A 1 15.72 -16.44 -50.38
CA MET A 1 14.88 -15.99 -49.25
C MET A 1 15.36 -16.73 -48.01
N SER A 2 16.22 -16.10 -47.20
CA SER A 2 16.60 -16.63 -45.87
C SER A 2 16.53 -15.47 -44.89
N GLY A 3 15.60 -15.58 -43.93
CA GLY A 3 15.37 -14.58 -42.89
C GLY A 3 16.33 -14.77 -41.73
N THR A 4 17.01 -13.70 -41.34
CA THR A 4 17.83 -13.62 -40.14
C THR A 4 16.94 -13.38 -38.93
N GLN A 5 16.87 -14.36 -38.03
CA GLN A 5 16.30 -14.22 -36.69
C GLN A 5 17.29 -13.42 -35.82
N VAL A 6 16.82 -12.37 -35.16
CA VAL A 6 17.57 -11.62 -34.15
C VAL A 6 17.13 -12.14 -32.77
N GLU A 7 18.00 -12.92 -32.11
CA GLU A 7 17.82 -13.31 -30.71
C GLU A 7 17.95 -12.09 -29.78
N ARG A 8 17.04 -12.00 -28.80
CA ARG A 8 17.16 -11.08 -27.66
C ARG A 8 17.80 -11.82 -26.49
N PRO A 9 18.83 -11.27 -25.83
CA PRO A 9 19.40 -11.91 -24.66
C PRO A 9 18.44 -11.84 -23.47
N GLY A 10 18.14 -13.01 -22.91
CA GLY A 10 17.36 -13.18 -21.69
C GLY A 10 18.13 -12.69 -20.46
N VAL A 11 17.41 -12.01 -19.56
CA VAL A 11 17.91 -11.68 -18.23
C VAL A 11 17.51 -12.80 -17.27
N SER A 12 18.50 -13.52 -16.77
CA SER A 12 18.45 -14.52 -15.68
C SER A 12 19.83 -14.45 -15.03
N ARG A 13 20.03 -14.35 -13.72
CA ARG A 13 19.41 -15.02 -12.56
C ARG A 13 19.76 -14.18 -11.31
N GLU A 14 18.83 -14.00 -10.37
CA GLU A 14 18.79 -14.78 -9.12
C GLU A 14 20.07 -14.62 -8.26
N ARG A 15 20.00 -13.68 -7.30
CA ARG A 15 20.80 -13.74 -6.08
C ARG A 15 19.85 -13.95 -4.92
N ALA A 16 19.80 -15.21 -4.49
CA ALA A 16 19.18 -15.62 -3.24
C ALA A 16 19.87 -14.89 -2.07
N LEU A 17 19.08 -14.20 -1.25
CA LEU A 17 19.45 -13.98 0.15
C LEU A 17 18.54 -14.86 0.99
N ALA A 18 19.18 -15.85 1.59
CA ALA A 18 18.61 -16.86 2.43
C ALA A 18 18.07 -16.26 3.74
N GLY A 19 16.96 -16.82 4.22
CA GLY A 19 16.76 -17.08 5.64
C GLY A 19 16.44 -15.88 6.53
N VAL A 20 15.26 -15.28 6.36
CA VAL A 20 14.51 -14.77 7.52
C VAL A 20 13.14 -15.42 7.53
N ARG A 21 13.00 -16.44 8.38
CA ARG A 21 11.70 -17.06 8.70
C ARG A 21 10.94 -16.06 9.59
N MET A 22 10.23 -15.12 8.96
CA MET A 22 9.21 -14.33 9.65
C MET A 22 8.04 -15.27 9.95
N GLU A 23 7.93 -15.73 11.20
CA GLU A 23 6.71 -16.38 11.65
C GLU A 23 5.54 -15.42 11.39
N ARG A 24 4.52 -15.93 10.71
CA ARG A 24 3.29 -15.18 10.46
C ARG A 24 2.70 -14.77 11.82
N PRO A 25 2.46 -13.49 12.12
CA PRO A 25 1.60 -13.16 13.24
C PRO A 25 0.23 -13.79 12.93
N GLY A 26 -0.14 -14.80 13.71
CA GLY A 26 -1.43 -15.45 13.60
C GLY A 26 -2.51 -14.39 13.78
N VAL A 27 -3.27 -14.11 12.73
CA VAL A 27 -4.56 -13.45 12.89
C VAL A 27 -5.40 -14.42 13.71
N SER A 28 -5.64 -14.09 14.98
CA SER A 28 -6.57 -14.82 15.82
C SER A 28 -7.93 -14.88 15.10
N PRO A 29 -8.54 -16.06 14.91
CA PRO A 29 -9.82 -16.22 14.21
C PRO A 29 -11.04 -15.61 14.95
N SER A 30 -10.81 -14.70 15.89
CA SER A 30 -11.83 -14.04 16.71
C SER A 30 -11.85 -12.51 16.60
N ALA A 31 -11.08 -11.91 15.67
CA ALA A 31 -11.14 -10.47 15.46
C ALA A 31 -12.58 -10.06 15.08
N THR A 32 -13.18 -9.26 15.95
CA THR A 32 -14.58 -8.81 15.88
C THR A 32 -14.58 -7.32 15.62
N LEU A 33 -15.23 -6.87 14.54
CA LEU A 33 -15.47 -5.45 14.29
C LEU A 33 -16.96 -5.19 14.49
N ALA A 34 -17.31 -4.31 15.43
CA ALA A 34 -18.71 -3.97 15.75
C ALA A 34 -19.63 -5.19 15.97
N GLY A 35 -19.14 -6.22 16.66
CA GLY A 35 -19.90 -7.44 16.96
C GLY A 35 -19.95 -8.48 15.83
N VAL A 36 -19.36 -8.22 14.66
CA VAL A 36 -19.37 -9.13 13.52
C VAL A 36 -18.02 -9.84 13.39
N ARG A 37 -18.09 -11.18 13.35
CA ARG A 37 -16.99 -12.10 13.05
C ARG A 37 -16.47 -11.87 11.63
N LEU A 38 -15.20 -11.49 11.48
CA LEU A 38 -14.61 -11.10 10.19
C LEU A 38 -14.64 -12.22 9.15
N ASP A 39 -14.56 -13.49 9.58
CA ASP A 39 -14.63 -14.66 8.70
C ASP A 39 -16.03 -14.89 8.08
N ARG A 40 -17.09 -14.30 8.66
CA ARG A 40 -18.43 -14.28 8.05
C ARG A 40 -18.59 -13.15 7.04
N LEU A 41 -17.89 -12.03 7.21
CA LEU A 41 -17.98 -10.90 6.29
C LEU A 41 -17.40 -11.25 4.91
N VAL A 42 -16.32 -12.04 4.88
CA VAL A 42 -15.63 -12.44 3.64
C VAL A 42 -16.37 -13.57 2.92
N ARG A 43 -17.07 -14.46 3.64
CA ARG A 43 -17.92 -15.52 3.07
C ARG A 43 -19.40 -15.13 3.06
N GLY A 44 -19.73 -14.06 2.34
CA GLY A 44 -21.09 -13.80 1.86
C GLY A 44 -22.15 -13.55 2.94
N ALA A 45 -21.81 -12.93 4.08
CA ALA A 45 -22.82 -12.44 5.01
C ALA A 45 -23.36 -11.08 4.55
N ALA A 46 -24.54 -11.13 3.92
CA ALA A 46 -25.58 -10.11 3.83
C ALA A 46 -25.13 -8.63 3.99
N PHE A 47 -25.00 -7.94 2.86
CA PHE A 47 -25.18 -6.50 2.84
C PHE A 47 -26.66 -6.21 3.15
N THR A 48 -26.97 -5.78 4.37
CA THR A 48 -28.35 -5.51 4.78
C THR A 48 -28.84 -4.23 4.10
N ALA A 49 -29.52 -4.37 2.97
CA ALA A 49 -30.31 -3.27 2.40
C ALA A 49 -31.70 -3.26 3.05
N ALA A 50 -32.10 -2.12 3.60
CA ALA A 50 -33.48 -1.92 4.06
C ALA A 50 -34.42 -1.91 2.86
N ASN A 51 -35.52 -2.66 2.91
CA ASN A 51 -36.58 -2.53 1.92
C ASN A 51 -37.43 -1.29 2.23
N ALA A 52 -38.23 -0.85 1.25
CA ALA A 52 -39.05 0.36 1.31
C ALA A 52 -40.11 0.38 2.45
N SER A 53 -40.30 -0.72 3.19
CA SER A 53 -41.19 -0.81 4.36
C SER A 53 -40.46 -0.87 5.71
N GLY A 54 -39.13 -0.72 5.74
CA GLY A 54 -38.35 -0.66 6.98
C GLY A 54 -38.32 -1.96 7.80
N ARG A 55 -38.76 -3.09 7.23
CA ARG A 55 -38.70 -4.40 7.89
C ARG A 55 -37.48 -5.17 7.40
N LEU A 56 -36.60 -5.52 8.35
CA LEU A 56 -35.43 -6.36 8.12
C LEU A 56 -35.87 -7.80 7.87
N ALA A 57 -36.03 -8.19 6.61
CA ALA A 57 -36.16 -9.59 6.22
C ALA A 57 -34.77 -10.16 5.88
N PRO A 58 -34.43 -11.38 6.33
CA PRO A 58 -33.20 -12.03 5.91
C PRO A 58 -33.22 -12.24 4.40
N PHE A 59 -32.12 -11.88 3.75
CA PHE A 59 -31.93 -12.07 2.32
C PHE A 59 -31.97 -13.56 1.99
N SER A 60 -32.91 -14.00 1.15
CA SER A 60 -32.91 -15.38 0.67
C SER A 60 -31.85 -15.51 -0.44
N ALA A 61 -30.99 -16.51 -0.34
CA ALA A 61 -29.94 -16.74 -1.33
C ALA A 61 -30.47 -16.93 -2.76
N ALA A 62 -31.75 -17.32 -2.90
CA ALA A 62 -32.44 -17.53 -4.17
C ALA A 62 -32.82 -16.21 -4.91
N ALA A 63 -32.74 -15.04 -4.25
CA ALA A 63 -33.13 -13.75 -4.82
C ALA A 63 -31.98 -12.73 -4.85
N SER A 64 -30.73 -13.18 -4.86
CA SER A 64 -29.58 -12.29 -4.78
C SER A 64 -29.27 -11.59 -6.11
N PRO A 65 -29.31 -10.24 -6.19
CA PRO A 65 -28.82 -9.52 -7.37
C PRO A 65 -27.28 -9.44 -7.42
N LEU A 66 -26.56 -10.03 -6.46
CA LEU A 66 -25.10 -10.07 -6.47
C LEU A 66 -24.63 -10.97 -7.62
N THR A 67 -24.14 -10.36 -8.69
CA THR A 67 -23.65 -11.05 -9.88
C THR A 67 -22.14 -11.33 -9.82
N HIS A 68 -21.40 -10.63 -8.96
CA HIS A 68 -19.95 -10.74 -8.89
C HIS A 68 -19.41 -10.52 -7.47
N VAL A 69 -18.53 -11.44 -7.06
CA VAL A 69 -17.63 -11.31 -5.90
C VAL A 69 -16.24 -11.67 -6.38
N ALA A 70 -15.28 -10.80 -6.09
CA ALA A 70 -13.87 -11.08 -6.30
C ALA A 70 -13.14 -10.93 -4.97
N GLU A 71 -12.41 -11.98 -4.58
CA GLU A 71 -11.45 -11.91 -3.50
C GLU A 71 -10.09 -11.53 -4.08
N LEU A 72 -9.50 -10.45 -3.56
CA LEU A 72 -8.17 -10.02 -3.96
C LEU A 72 -7.15 -10.56 -2.97
N ALA A 73 -6.13 -11.24 -3.48
CA ALA A 73 -5.04 -11.72 -2.65
C ALA A 73 -4.34 -10.56 -1.92
N SER A 74 -4.03 -10.80 -0.64
CA SER A 74 -3.18 -9.89 0.13
C SER A 74 -1.81 -9.74 -0.54
N ARG A 75 -1.25 -8.53 -0.48
CA ARG A 75 0.06 -8.20 -1.05
C ARG A 75 1.03 -7.87 0.08
N PRO A 76 2.24 -8.46 0.08
CA PRO A 76 3.21 -8.17 1.11
C PRO A 76 3.67 -6.71 1.03
N ALA A 77 4.02 -6.19 2.20
CA ALA A 77 4.63 -4.89 2.36
C ALA A 77 5.94 -4.80 1.57
N ARG A 78 6.13 -3.72 0.78
CA ARG A 78 7.42 -3.37 0.16
C ARG A 78 7.91 -2.06 0.74
N LEU A 79 8.88 -2.15 1.65
CA LEU A 79 9.50 -1.00 2.29
C LEU A 79 10.65 -0.48 1.42
N GLY A 80 10.87 0.83 1.47
CA GLY A 80 12.05 1.49 0.94
C GLY A 80 12.91 2.03 2.09
N GLU A 81 14.07 2.55 1.73
CA GLU A 81 14.93 3.26 2.67
C GLU A 81 14.52 4.74 2.76
N TRP A 82 14.94 5.39 3.84
CA TRP A 82 14.83 6.84 3.96
C TRP A 82 15.73 7.52 2.92
N PRO A 83 15.24 8.55 2.20
CA PRO A 83 16.07 9.26 1.22
C PRO A 83 17.29 9.90 1.89
N THR A 84 18.46 9.78 1.28
CA THR A 84 19.74 10.28 1.85
C THR A 84 19.82 11.81 1.92
N TRP A 85 18.99 12.51 1.15
CA TRP A 85 18.86 13.97 1.20
C TRP A 85 17.88 14.45 2.27
N LEU A 86 17.18 13.56 2.96
CA LEU A 86 16.28 13.92 4.05
C LEU A 86 17.11 14.31 5.28
N PRO A 87 16.89 15.49 5.89
CA PRO A 87 17.58 15.86 7.12
C PRO A 87 17.31 14.86 8.25
N GLU A 88 18.35 14.54 9.03
CA GLU A 88 18.23 13.56 10.13
C GLU A 88 17.14 13.95 11.14
N SER A 89 17.04 15.24 11.47
CA SER A 89 15.98 15.73 12.37
C SER A 89 14.56 15.47 11.87
N MET A 90 14.37 15.32 10.56
CA MET A 90 13.08 14.99 9.97
C MET A 90 12.85 13.48 9.99
N HIS A 91 13.89 12.69 9.70
CA HIS A 91 13.87 11.24 9.87
C HIS A 91 13.49 10.86 11.32
N GLU A 92 14.15 11.45 12.33
CA GLU A 92 13.84 11.25 13.75
C GLU A 92 12.39 11.62 14.11
N ARG A 93 11.85 12.69 13.52
CA ARG A 93 10.45 13.10 13.75
C ARG A 93 9.48 12.07 13.19
N PHE A 94 9.73 11.56 11.98
CA PHE A 94 8.85 10.55 11.38
C PHE A 94 8.93 9.21 12.12
N THR A 95 10.13 8.79 12.55
CA THR A 95 10.28 7.57 13.36
C THR A 95 9.64 7.74 14.74
N GLY A 96 9.73 8.92 15.36
CA GLY A 96 9.00 9.27 16.58
C GLY A 96 7.47 9.24 16.43
N LEU A 97 6.95 9.44 15.21
CA LEU A 97 5.53 9.28 14.86
C LEU A 97 5.15 7.82 14.50
N GLY A 98 6.08 6.87 14.64
CA GLY A 98 5.86 5.45 14.36
C GLY A 98 6.07 5.06 12.89
N ILE A 99 6.53 5.98 12.04
CA ILE A 99 6.91 5.66 10.66
C ILE A 99 8.36 5.19 10.67
N LEU A 100 8.58 3.87 10.79
CA LEU A 100 9.94 3.31 10.89
C LEU A 100 10.66 3.25 9.54
N SER A 101 9.91 2.98 8.47
CA SER A 101 10.43 2.98 7.10
C SER A 101 9.33 3.40 6.14
N PRO A 102 9.66 4.17 5.09
CA PRO A 102 8.70 4.51 4.05
C PRO A 102 8.34 3.27 3.21
N TRP A 103 7.16 3.30 2.62
CA TRP A 103 6.82 2.40 1.53
C TRP A 103 7.70 2.68 0.31
N LEU A 104 8.08 1.64 -0.42
CA LEU A 104 8.94 1.76 -1.60
C LEU A 104 8.41 2.78 -2.63
N HIS A 105 7.09 2.81 -2.83
CA HIS A 105 6.47 3.76 -3.76
C HIS A 105 6.58 5.21 -3.28
N GLN A 106 6.64 5.45 -1.97
CA GLN A 106 6.83 6.80 -1.41
C GLN A 106 8.26 7.26 -1.65
N THR A 107 9.26 6.45 -1.31
CA THR A 107 10.68 6.77 -1.57
C THR A 107 10.92 7.00 -3.06
N ALA A 108 10.44 6.09 -3.91
CA ALA A 108 10.58 6.23 -5.36
C ALA A 108 9.98 7.55 -5.85
N ALA A 109 8.74 7.86 -5.48
CA ALA A 109 8.10 9.12 -5.88
C ALA A 109 8.83 10.35 -5.32
N ALA A 110 9.29 10.31 -4.07
CA ALA A 110 10.03 11.40 -3.46
C ALA A 110 11.35 11.69 -4.20
N GLU A 111 12.10 10.66 -4.60
CA GLU A 111 13.34 10.82 -5.40
C GLU A 111 13.07 11.47 -6.76
N LEU A 112 11.98 11.06 -7.43
CA LEU A 112 11.61 11.64 -8.72
C LEU A 112 11.18 13.10 -8.59
N ALA A 113 10.38 13.41 -7.57
CA ALA A 113 9.97 14.78 -7.30
C ALA A 113 11.18 15.65 -6.91
N ARG A 114 12.08 15.13 -6.08
CA ARG A 114 13.29 15.83 -5.62
C ARG A 114 14.26 16.15 -6.76
N SER A 115 14.31 15.29 -7.77
CA SER A 115 15.09 15.49 -9.01
C SER A 115 14.41 16.42 -10.03
N GLY A 116 13.30 17.08 -9.65
CA GLY A 116 12.61 18.07 -10.48
C GLY A 116 11.64 17.48 -11.50
N ARG A 117 11.29 16.18 -11.40
CA ARG A 117 10.34 15.56 -12.32
C ARG A 117 8.90 15.71 -11.85
N HIS A 118 8.02 16.06 -12.79
CA HIS A 118 6.59 15.98 -12.56
C HIS A 118 6.14 14.51 -12.58
N ILE A 119 5.37 14.11 -11.58
CA ILE A 119 4.94 12.72 -11.41
C ILE A 119 3.46 12.65 -11.04
N VAL A 120 2.83 11.54 -11.41
CA VAL A 120 1.49 11.16 -10.93
C VAL A 120 1.64 9.90 -10.08
N VAL A 121 1.11 9.94 -8.86
CA VAL A 121 1.11 8.79 -7.94
C VAL A 121 -0.31 8.24 -7.86
N SER A 122 -0.54 7.09 -8.49
CA SER A 122 -1.83 6.40 -8.50
C SER A 122 -1.76 5.15 -7.62
N THR A 123 -2.04 5.31 -6.34
CA THR A 123 -2.10 4.23 -5.35
C THR A 123 -3.46 4.19 -4.66
N GLY A 124 -3.79 3.07 -4.03
CA GLY A 124 -5.02 2.92 -3.27
C GLY A 124 -5.12 3.88 -2.07
N THR A 125 -6.33 4.02 -1.54
CA THR A 125 -6.57 4.73 -0.28
C THR A 125 -5.77 4.09 0.87
N ALA A 126 -5.43 4.90 1.88
CA ALA A 126 -4.61 4.49 3.02
C ALA A 126 -3.19 3.95 2.69
N SER A 127 -2.70 4.07 1.45
CA SER A 127 -1.33 3.66 1.09
C SER A 127 -0.24 4.59 1.63
N GLY A 128 -0.62 5.74 2.21
CA GLY A 128 0.32 6.76 2.68
C GLY A 128 0.90 7.65 1.58
N LYS A 129 0.26 7.76 0.40
CA LYS A 129 0.76 8.60 -0.72
C LYS A 129 1.13 10.05 -0.33
N SER A 130 0.55 10.58 0.76
CA SER A 130 0.85 11.93 1.25
C SER A 130 2.32 12.12 1.62
N LEU A 131 2.93 11.11 2.25
CA LEU A 131 4.34 11.17 2.62
C LEU A 131 5.24 11.36 1.39
N ALA A 132 4.87 10.77 0.25
CA ALA A 132 5.66 10.83 -0.98
C ALA A 132 5.90 12.26 -1.49
N TYR A 133 4.89 13.14 -1.42
CA TYR A 133 5.05 14.54 -1.83
C TYR A 133 5.45 15.46 -0.67
N GLN A 134 5.15 15.07 0.58
CA GLN A 134 5.52 15.85 1.75
C GLN A 134 7.03 15.82 2.01
N LEU A 135 7.70 14.67 1.81
CA LEU A 135 9.14 14.55 2.02
C LEU A 135 9.96 15.60 1.24
N PRO A 136 9.86 15.71 -0.09
CA PRO A 136 10.64 16.69 -0.84
C PRO A 136 10.21 18.14 -0.52
N ALA A 137 8.93 18.39 -0.25
CA ALA A 137 8.43 19.73 0.07
C ALA A 137 8.96 20.22 1.42
N LEU A 138 8.86 19.39 2.47
CA LEU A 138 9.32 19.74 3.81
C LEU A 138 10.85 19.87 3.87
N ALA A 139 11.59 18.99 3.19
CA ALA A 139 13.06 19.11 3.12
C ALA A 139 13.50 20.42 2.42
N ALA A 140 12.78 20.85 1.38
CA ALA A 140 13.05 22.12 0.70
C ALA A 140 12.77 23.32 1.62
N LEU A 141 11.66 23.30 2.36
CA LEU A 141 11.30 24.36 3.33
C LEU A 141 12.31 24.44 4.48
N GLU A 142 12.74 23.30 5.01
CA GLU A 142 13.73 23.27 6.09
C GLU A 142 15.07 23.88 5.64
N ARG A 143 15.51 23.57 4.41
CA ARG A 143 16.72 24.16 3.84
C ARG A 143 16.59 25.68 3.70
N ASP A 144 15.44 26.18 3.22
CA ASP A 144 15.18 27.62 3.09
C ASP A 144 15.20 28.32 4.45
N LEU A 145 14.50 27.76 5.44
CA LEU A 145 14.46 28.30 6.80
C LEU A 145 15.84 28.39 7.44
N ARG A 146 16.70 27.37 7.25
CA ARG A 146 18.08 27.40 7.76
C ARG A 146 18.99 28.40 7.03
N GLY A 147 18.68 28.76 5.78
CA GLY A 147 19.45 29.75 5.02
C GLY A 147 19.09 31.20 5.33
N ARG A 148 18.03 31.44 6.10
CA ARG A 148 17.50 32.77 6.45
C ARG A 148 17.86 33.24 7.86
N VAL A 149 18.60 32.42 8.63
CA VAL A 149 19.11 32.70 9.98
C VAL A 149 20.60 33.01 9.88
#